data_AF-A0A538K826-F1
#
_entry.id   AF-A0A538K826-F1
#
_cell.length_a   1.000
_cell.length_b   1.000
_cell.length_c   1.000
_cell.angle_alpha   90.00
_cell.angle_beta   90.00
_cell.angle_gamma   90.00
#
_symmetry.space_group_name_H-M   'P 1'
#
loop_
_entity.id
_entity.type
_entity.pdbx_description
1 polymer ?
#
loop_
_entity_poly.entity_id
_entity_poly.type
_entity_poly.pdbx_seq_one_letter_code
_entity_poly.pdbx_strand_id
1 'polypeptide(L)'
;MRLRHVLIVLASLAALLVVSEPASAQTSCGTRLLRDWSDGRIDGVYPVRCYRLALANMPEDVRIYSTAESDIKRALQAKVRAIPAKSTAVKFAAPASSKQDRGVSLWLVVGITAGVLAAGSLVALVR
;
A
#
# COMPACT_ATOMS: atom_id res chain seq x y z
N MET A 1 -8.41 -38.02 -13.12
CA MET A 1 -7.79 -36.73 -13.53
C MET A 1 -8.62 -35.50 -13.17
N ARG A 2 -9.96 -35.54 -13.23
CA ARG A 2 -10.83 -34.40 -12.86
C ARG A 2 -10.63 -33.90 -11.43
N LEU A 3 -10.42 -34.80 -10.47
CA LEU A 3 -10.16 -34.44 -9.08
C LEU A 3 -8.88 -33.60 -8.89
N ARG A 4 -7.84 -33.88 -9.67
CA ARG A 4 -6.56 -33.15 -9.61
C ARG A 4 -6.68 -31.74 -10.17
N HIS A 5 -7.56 -31.54 -11.15
CA HIS A 5 -7.81 -30.23 -11.75
C HIS A 5 -8.67 -29.36 -10.84
N VAL A 6 -9.67 -29.97 -10.17
CA VAL A 6 -10.47 -29.30 -9.14
C VAL A 6 -9.58 -28.80 -7.99
N LEU A 7 -8.63 -29.63 -7.52
CA LEU A 7 -7.69 -29.22 -6.46
C LEU A 7 -6.77 -28.08 -6.88
N ILE A 8 -6.30 -28.05 -8.13
CA ILE A 8 -5.43 -26.98 -8.63
C ILE A 8 -6.19 -25.65 -8.73
N VAL A 9 -7.44 -25.66 -9.22
CA VAL A 9 -8.27 -24.45 -9.33
C VAL A 9 -8.60 -23.89 -7.93
N LEU A 10 -8.95 -24.75 -6.98
CA LEU A 10 -9.22 -24.36 -5.59
C LEU A 10 -7.98 -23.75 -4.91
N ALA A 11 -6.80 -24.31 -5.15
CA ALA A 11 -5.55 -23.80 -4.58
C ALA A 11 -5.18 -22.41 -5.16
N SER A 12 -5.39 -22.19 -6.46
CA SER A 12 -5.13 -20.88 -7.08
C SER A 12 -6.08 -19.78 -6.58
N LEU A 13 -7.35 -20.11 -6.30
CA LEU A 13 -8.33 -19.14 -5.81
C LEU A 13 -8.04 -18.71 -4.36
N ALA A 14 -7.46 -19.61 -3.54
CA ALA A 14 -7.05 -19.30 -2.17
C ALA A 14 -5.85 -18.34 -2.09
N ALA A 15 -4.97 -18.33 -3.10
CA ALA A 15 -3.76 -17.52 -3.09
C ALA A 15 -4.01 -16.00 -3.30
N LEU A 16 -5.16 -15.62 -3.87
CA LEU A 16 -5.51 -14.20 -4.08
C LEU A 16 -6.05 -13.50 -2.81
N LEU A 17 -6.37 -14.25 -1.75
CA LEU A 17 -6.98 -13.70 -0.54
C LEU A 17 -5.95 -13.20 0.50
N VAL A 18 -4.65 -13.42 0.28
CA VAL A 18 -3.60 -13.13 1.28
C VAL A 18 -3.01 -11.70 1.14
N VAL A 19 -3.30 -10.99 0.05
CA VAL A 19 -2.96 -9.55 -0.10
C VAL A 19 -4.24 -8.73 0.07
N SER A 20 -4.73 -8.68 1.29
CA SER A 20 -5.63 -7.62 1.72
C SER A 20 -5.14 -7.18 3.07
N GLU A 21 -4.18 -6.25 3.06
CA GLU A 21 -3.88 -5.49 4.26
C GLU A 21 -5.19 -4.78 4.63
N PRO A 22 -5.81 -5.15 5.76
CA PRO A 22 -7.11 -4.61 6.09
C PRO A 22 -6.92 -3.10 6.24
N ALA A 23 -7.61 -2.33 5.40
CA ALA A 23 -7.81 -0.90 5.64
C ALA A 23 -8.74 -0.80 6.84
N SER A 24 -8.21 -1.14 8.02
CA SER A 24 -8.96 -1.15 9.25
C SER A 24 -9.41 0.29 9.50
N ALA A 25 -10.72 0.46 9.48
CA ALA A 25 -11.47 1.53 10.13
C ALA A 25 -11.29 1.46 11.67
N GLN A 26 -10.05 1.27 12.11
CA GLN A 26 -9.59 1.57 13.46
C GLN A 26 -9.77 3.06 13.62
N THR A 27 -10.42 3.51 14.68
CA THR A 27 -10.53 4.91 15.10
C THR A 27 -9.36 5.72 14.55
N SER A 28 -9.63 6.69 13.68
CA SER A 28 -8.59 7.32 12.87
C SER A 28 -7.42 7.66 13.80
N CYS A 29 -6.22 7.17 13.49
CA CYS A 29 -5.11 7.30 14.42
C CYS A 29 -4.77 8.78 14.72
N GLY A 30 -5.19 9.69 13.83
CA GLY A 30 -5.21 11.12 14.07
C GLY A 30 -6.16 11.55 15.20
N THR A 31 -7.36 10.96 15.29
CA THR A 31 -8.28 11.19 16.42
C THR A 31 -7.69 10.70 17.74
N ARG A 32 -7.00 9.56 17.76
CA ARG A 32 -6.31 9.09 18.98
C ARG A 32 -5.20 10.04 19.41
N LEU A 33 -4.39 10.51 18.46
CA LEU A 33 -3.33 11.49 18.72
C LEU A 33 -3.91 12.80 19.24
N LEU A 34 -5.02 13.27 18.69
CA LEU A 34 -5.66 14.50 19.15
C LEU A 34 -6.20 14.38 20.58
N ARG A 35 -6.74 13.20 20.93
CA ARG A 35 -7.18 12.91 22.30
C ARG A 35 -6.01 12.80 23.27
N ASP A 36 -4.90 12.19 22.84
CA ASP A 36 -3.65 12.15 23.63
C ASP A 36 -3.19 13.58 23.94
N TRP A 37 -3.15 14.45 22.92
CA TRP A 37 -2.78 15.86 23.06
C TRP A 37 -3.69 16.69 23.97
N SER A 38 -4.91 16.26 24.30
CA SER A 38 -5.90 17.09 25.00
C SER A 38 -5.48 17.59 26.39
N ASP A 39 -4.49 16.95 27.02
CA ASP A 39 -3.87 17.39 28.28
C ASP A 39 -2.66 18.33 28.08
N GLY A 40 -2.37 18.70 26.82
CA GLY A 40 -1.28 19.55 26.39
C GLY A 40 -0.01 18.80 25.97
N ARG A 41 0.02 17.46 26.04
CA ARG A 41 1.23 16.67 25.72
C ARG A 41 0.91 15.46 24.85
N ILE A 42 1.88 15.06 24.04
CA ILE A 42 1.78 13.84 23.22
C ILE A 42 2.71 12.81 23.83
N ASP A 43 2.17 11.91 24.65
CA ASP A 43 2.92 10.85 25.31
C ASP A 43 3.01 9.59 24.43
N GLY A 44 2.06 9.41 23.52
CA GLY A 44 2.04 8.29 22.58
C GLY A 44 3.08 8.40 21.45
N VAL A 45 3.48 7.24 20.93
CA VAL A 45 4.28 7.15 19.70
C VAL A 45 3.36 6.88 18.52
N TYR A 46 3.30 7.86 17.62
CA TYR A 46 2.47 7.79 16.41
C TYR A 46 3.32 7.85 15.13
N PRO A 47 2.91 7.19 14.04
CA PRO A 47 3.57 7.35 12.74
C PRO A 47 3.21 8.68 12.08
N VAL A 48 4.07 9.17 11.17
CA VAL A 48 3.92 10.46 10.44
C VAL A 48 2.52 10.64 9.82
N ARG A 49 1.94 9.56 9.29
CA ARG A 49 0.59 9.58 8.69
C ARG A 49 -0.48 10.05 9.68
N CYS A 50 -0.38 9.69 10.96
CA CYS A 50 -1.36 10.04 11.98
C CYS A 50 -1.31 11.52 12.34
N TYR A 51 -0.12 12.13 12.39
CA TYR A 51 0.00 13.57 12.55
C TYR A 51 -0.68 14.33 11.40
N ARG A 52 -0.44 13.89 10.15
CA ARG A 52 -1.08 14.51 8.98
C ARG A 52 -2.61 14.35 9.02
N LEU A 53 -3.08 13.17 9.42
CA LEU A 53 -4.50 12.88 9.54
C LEU A 53 -5.17 13.66 10.68
N ALA A 54 -4.46 13.87 11.78
CA ALA A 54 -4.91 14.71 12.91
C ALA A 54 -5.07 16.16 12.48
N LEU A 55 -4.10 16.71 11.75
CA LEU A 55 -4.18 18.08 11.23
C LEU A 55 -5.31 18.24 10.20
N ALA A 56 -5.51 17.25 9.34
CA ALA A 56 -6.55 17.30 8.31
C ALA A 56 -7.98 17.17 8.87
N ASN A 57 -8.17 16.34 9.90
CA ASN A 57 -9.50 16.06 10.50
C ASN A 57 -9.66 16.71 11.88
N MET A 58 -8.91 17.79 12.17
CA MET A 58 -9.01 18.50 13.45
C MET A 58 -10.36 19.24 13.54
N PRO A 59 -11.12 19.09 14.64
CA PRO A 59 -12.33 19.89 14.89
C PRO A 59 -12.00 21.39 14.95
N GLU A 60 -12.90 22.22 14.45
CA GLU A 60 -12.71 23.68 14.39
C GLU A 60 -12.45 24.28 15.78
N ASP A 61 -13.21 23.84 16.79
CA ASP A 61 -13.09 24.36 18.14
C ASP A 61 -11.69 24.17 18.70
N VAL A 62 -11.12 22.97 18.51
CA VAL A 62 -9.74 22.67 18.92
C VAL A 62 -8.77 23.50 18.11
N ARG A 63 -9.02 23.70 16.81
CA ARG A 63 -8.11 24.42 15.93
C ARG A 63 -8.05 25.92 16.23
N ILE A 64 -9.17 26.54 16.61
CA ILE A 64 -9.26 27.98 16.89
C ILE A 64 -8.99 28.30 18.36
N TYR A 65 -9.45 27.48 19.30
CA TYR A 65 -9.38 27.79 20.73
C TYR A 65 -8.22 27.12 21.46
N SER A 66 -7.28 26.50 20.75
CA SER A 66 -6.17 25.80 21.38
C SER A 66 -4.87 25.88 20.59
N THR A 67 -3.78 25.38 21.20
CA THR A 67 -2.46 25.32 20.57
C THR A 67 -2.22 24.04 19.76
N ALA A 68 -3.23 23.16 19.65
CA ALA A 68 -3.15 21.82 19.07
C ALA A 68 -2.45 21.79 17.73
N GLU A 69 -2.87 22.67 16.81
CA GLU A 69 -2.34 22.67 15.45
C GLU A 69 -0.83 22.93 15.43
N SER A 70 -0.39 23.93 16.19
CA SER A 70 1.02 24.31 16.28
C SER A 70 1.86 23.25 16.98
N ASP A 71 1.34 22.63 18.04
CA ASP A 71 2.01 21.60 18.82
C ASP A 71 2.17 20.30 18.03
N ILE A 72 1.12 19.88 17.33
CA ILE A 72 1.12 18.69 16.48
C ILE A 72 2.03 18.91 15.27
N LYS A 73 2.03 20.10 14.65
CA LYS A 73 2.98 20.46 13.56
C LYS A 73 4.43 20.39 14.04
N ARG A 74 4.73 20.93 15.23
CA ARG A 74 6.06 20.87 15.83
C ARG A 74 6.50 19.44 16.10
N ALA A 75 5.64 18.63 16.70
CA ALA A 75 5.90 17.21 16.96
C ALA A 75 6.11 16.41 15.66
N LEU A 76 5.31 16.70 14.62
CA LEU A 76 5.46 16.10 13.30
C LEU A 76 6.84 16.39 12.69
N GLN A 77 7.29 17.65 12.73
CA GLN A 77 8.61 18.04 12.25
C GLN A 77 9.73 17.32 13.01
N ALA A 78 9.62 17.23 14.34
CA ALA A 78 10.56 16.48 15.16
C ALA A 78 10.62 14.99 14.75
N LYS A 79 9.46 14.36 14.51
CA LYS A 79 9.42 12.97 14.03
C LYS A 79 10.01 12.79 12.66
N VAL A 80 9.71 13.67 11.70
CA VAL A 80 10.28 13.57 10.33
C VAL A 80 11.79 13.69 10.36
N ARG A 81 12.35 14.59 11.17
CA ARG A 81 13.81 14.74 11.35
C ARG A 81 14.45 13.51 12.01
N ALA A 82 13.70 12.83 12.88
CA ALA A 82 14.19 11.65 13.58
C ALA A 82 14.16 10.37 12.74
N ILE A 83 13.54 10.36 11.54
CA ILE A 83 13.56 9.20 10.65
C ILE A 83 14.99 9.05 10.11
N PRO A 84 15.73 7.99 10.48
CA PRO A 84 17.05 7.77 9.94
C PRO A 84 16.95 7.53 8.43
N ALA A 85 17.85 8.13 7.65
CA ALA A 85 17.90 8.02 6.18
C ALA A 85 18.15 6.60 5.63
N LYS A 86 18.04 5.56 6.47
CA LYS A 86 18.22 4.15 6.08
C LYS A 86 17.19 3.63 5.06
N SER A 87 16.17 4.42 4.72
CA SER A 87 15.15 4.07 3.73
C SER A 87 15.15 4.95 2.47
N THR A 88 16.30 5.56 2.13
CA THR A 88 16.44 6.26 0.85
C THR A 88 17.79 5.98 0.19
N ALA A 89 18.18 4.70 0.18
CA ALA A 89 18.86 4.15 -0.98
C ALA A 89 17.81 3.57 -1.95
N VAL A 90 16.72 4.32 -2.22
CA VAL A 90 16.22 4.30 -3.59
C VAL A 90 17.35 4.96 -4.37
N LYS A 91 18.07 4.12 -5.11
CA LYS A 91 19.19 4.49 -5.96
C LYS A 91 18.64 5.49 -7.00
N PHE A 92 18.51 6.76 -6.65
CA PHE A 92 18.50 7.86 -7.62
C PHE A 92 19.94 8.02 -8.10
N ALA A 93 20.51 6.94 -8.63
CA ALA A 93 21.58 7.09 -9.59
C ALA A 93 20.98 7.93 -10.72
N ALA A 94 21.76 8.88 -11.24
CA ALA A 94 21.64 9.35 -12.61
C ALA A 94 21.24 8.18 -13.53
N PRO A 95 20.56 8.40 -14.67
CA PRO A 95 20.23 7.32 -15.59
C PRO A 95 21.53 6.70 -16.14
N ALA A 96 22.14 5.81 -15.37
CA ALA A 96 23.08 4.83 -15.84
C ALA A 96 22.21 3.95 -16.71
N SER A 97 22.34 4.21 -18.02
CA SER A 97 21.80 3.44 -19.12
C SER A 97 21.96 1.96 -18.81
N SER A 98 20.95 1.42 -18.14
CA SER A 98 20.91 0.03 -17.79
C SER A 98 20.49 -0.60 -19.08
N LYS A 99 21.43 -1.30 -19.71
CA LYS A 99 21.16 -2.22 -20.80
C LYS A 99 20.05 -3.17 -20.32
N GLN A 100 18.82 -2.76 -20.56
CA GLN A 100 17.61 -3.52 -20.36
C GLN A 100 17.58 -4.49 -21.55
N ASP A 101 18.51 -5.43 -21.55
CA ASP A 101 18.44 -6.67 -22.33
C ASP A 101 17.33 -7.53 -21.71
N ARG A 102 16.10 -7.03 -21.80
CA ARG A 102 14.85 -7.77 -21.63
C ARG A 102 13.95 -7.39 -22.78
N GLY A 103 14.45 -7.63 -23.99
CA GLY A 103 13.56 -7.92 -25.10
C GLY A 103 12.72 -9.11 -24.66
N VAL A 104 11.45 -8.86 -24.31
CA VAL A 104 10.47 -9.93 -24.26
C VAL A 104 10.53 -10.55 -25.65
N SER A 105 11.08 -11.76 -25.74
CA SER A 105 11.36 -12.35 -27.03
C SER A 105 10.05 -12.42 -27.79
N LEU A 106 10.03 -11.93 -29.02
CA LEU A 106 8.81 -11.96 -29.85
C LEU A 106 8.26 -13.39 -29.93
N TRP A 107 9.14 -14.39 -29.85
CA TRP A 107 8.80 -15.81 -29.71
C TRP A 107 8.01 -16.17 -28.45
N LEU A 108 8.30 -15.55 -27.30
CA LEU A 108 7.50 -15.74 -26.08
C LEU A 108 6.09 -15.19 -26.26
N VAL A 109 5.93 -14.05 -26.96
CA VAL A 109 4.61 -13.47 -27.22
C VAL A 109 3.83 -14.29 -28.25
N VAL A 110 4.47 -14.74 -29.34
CA VAL A 110 3.86 -15.61 -30.37
C VAL A 110 3.51 -17.00 -29.81
N GLY A 111 4.34 -17.56 -28.93
CA GLY A 111 4.06 -18.83 -28.27
C GLY A 111 2.82 -18.77 -27.38
N ILE A 112 2.62 -17.66 -26.66
CA ILE A 112 1.45 -17.46 -25.79
C ILE A 112 0.17 -17.26 -26.61
N THR A 113 0.22 -16.48 -27.70
CA THR A 113 -0.98 -16.26 -28.55
C THR A 113 -1.40 -17.51 -29.32
N ALA A 114 -0.46 -18.32 -29.80
CA ALA A 114 -0.78 -19.60 -30.44
C ALA A 114 -1.39 -20.63 -29.46
N GLY A 115 -0.93 -20.65 -28.20
CA GLY A 115 -1.47 -21.54 -27.16
C GLY A 115 -2.91 -21.22 -26.74
N VAL A 116 -3.30 -19.95 -26.79
CA VAL A 116 -4.66 -19.51 -26.39
C VAL A 116 -5.70 -19.80 -27.48
N LEU A 117 -5.31 -19.82 -28.77
CA LEU A 117 -6.24 -20.09 -29.87
C LEU A 117 -6.58 -21.59 -30.05
N ALA A 118 -5.74 -22.52 -29.59
CA ALA A 118 -6.04 -23.96 -29.72
C ALA A 118 -7.04 -24.50 -28.67
N ALA A 119 -7.28 -23.78 -27.56
CA ALA A 119 -8.24 -24.19 -26.54
C ALA A 119 -9.65 -23.60 -26.75
N GLY A 120 -9.82 -22.66 -27.70
CA GLY A 120 -11.11 -22.02 -27.99
C GLY A 120 -12.07 -22.86 -28.84
N SER A 121 -11.59 -23.88 -29.57
CA SER A 121 -12.43 -24.62 -30.53
C SER A 121 -13.16 -25.84 -29.96
N LEU A 122 -12.96 -26.21 -28.69
CA LEU A 122 -13.69 -27.32 -28.06
C LEU A 122 -14.98 -26.91 -27.34
N VAL A 123 -15.24 -25.61 -27.15
CA VAL A 123 -16.46 -25.12 -26.48
C VAL A 123 -17.67 -25.03 -27.42
N ALA A 124 -17.48 -25.11 -28.74
CA ALA A 124 -18.56 -25.00 -29.72
C ALA A 124 -19.28 -26.32 -30.08
N LEU A 125 -18.85 -27.47 -29.54
CA LEU A 125 -19.41 -28.79 -29.89
C LEU A 125 -20.22 -29.46 -28.77
N VAL A 126 -20.45 -28.76 -27.66
CA VAL A 126 -21.40 -29.18 -26.61
C VAL A 126 -22.43 -28.08 -26.40
N ARG A 127 -23.23 -27.83 -27.44
CA ARG A 127 -24.57 -27.28 -27.29
C ARG A 127 -25.50 -28.03 -28.22
#